data_AF-A0A1G5Q9G7-F1
#
_entry.id   AF-A0A1G5Q9G7-F1
#
_cell.length_a   1.000
_cell.length_b   1.000
_cell.length_c   1.000
_cell.angle_alpha   90.00
_cell.angle_beta   90.00
_cell.angle_gamma   90.00
#
_symmetry.space_group_name_H-M   'P 1'
#
loop_
_entity.id
_entity.type
_entity.pdbx_description
1 polymer ?
#
loop_
_entity_poly.entity_id
_entity_poly.type
_entity_poly.pdbx_seq_one_letter_code
_entity_poly.pdbx_strand_id
1 'polypeptide(L)'
;MQKQILIVALDKRSEALRMAAGLTLLDDPVKVALCGEAGADAEEHLEALDFADVPVQQLEPDSDEGMRALAREITTADAVYIV
;
A
#
# COMPACT_ATOMS: atom_id res chain seq x y z
N MET A 1 15.28 14.57 -4.60
CA MET A 1 14.51 14.48 -3.34
C MET A 1 13.71 13.20 -3.46
N GLN A 2 13.88 12.25 -2.55
CA GLN A 2 13.08 11.02 -2.56
C GLN A 2 11.64 11.35 -2.19
N LYS A 3 10.68 10.82 -2.96
CA LYS A 3 9.25 10.97 -2.70
C LYS A 3 8.75 9.82 -1.85
N GLN A 4 7.91 10.13 -0.87
CA GLN A 4 7.15 9.12 -0.13
C GLN A 4 5.96 8.67 -0.99
N ILE A 5 6.00 7.45 -1.50
CA ILE A 5 4.95 6.87 -2.33
C ILE A 5 4.02 6.04 -1.45
N LEU A 6 2.72 6.32 -1.54
CA LEU A 6 1.67 5.50 -0.94
C LEU A 6 0.85 4.80 -2.03
N ILE A 7 0.71 3.49 -1.91
CA ILE A 7 -0.23 2.67 -2.68
C ILE A 7 -1.43 2.37 -1.77
N VAL A 8 -2.63 2.78 -2.18
CA VAL A 8 -3.88 2.42 -1.49
C VAL A 8 -4.54 1.31 -2.29
N ALA A 9 -4.52 0.10 -1.73
CA ALA A 9 -5.14 -1.09 -2.30
C ALA A 9 -6.62 -1.15 -1.84
N LEU A 10 -7.51 -0.48 -2.57
CA LEU A 10 -8.91 -0.32 -2.23
C LEU A 10 -9.80 -1.36 -2.92
N ASP A 11 -9.68 -1.47 -4.24
CA ASP A 11 -10.52 -2.37 -5.04
C ASP A 11 -9.70 -3.53 -5.60
N LYS A 12 -8.69 -3.23 -6.43
CA LYS A 12 -7.86 -4.23 -7.10
C LYS A 12 -6.62 -4.57 -6.26
N ARG A 13 -6.85 -5.17 -5.09
CA ARG A 13 -5.81 -5.36 -4.06
C ARG A 13 -4.58 -6.15 -4.52
N SER A 14 -4.75 -7.29 -5.17
CA SER A 14 -3.61 -8.07 -5.71
C SER A 14 -2.82 -7.26 -6.74
N GLU A 15 -3.49 -6.52 -7.63
CA GLU A 15 -2.84 -5.62 -8.60
C GLU A 15 -2.10 -4.48 -7.91
N ALA A 16 -2.68 -3.89 -6.87
CA ALA A 16 -2.03 -2.85 -6.08
C ALA A 16 -0.75 -3.35 -5.41
N LEU A 17 -0.77 -4.57 -4.85
CA LEU A 17 0.40 -5.21 -4.26
C LEU A 17 1.47 -5.52 -5.31
N ARG A 18 1.06 -6.02 -6.49
CA ARG A 18 1.94 -6.23 -7.64
C ARG A 18 2.61 -4.92 -8.09
N MET A 19 1.85 -3.83 -8.16
CA MET A 19 2.36 -2.51 -8.49
C MET A 19 3.34 -2.01 -7.43
N ALA A 20 3.01 -2.15 -6.14
CA ALA A 20 3.89 -1.76 -5.04
C ALA A 20 5.23 -2.51 -5.10
N ALA A 21 5.20 -3.82 -5.38
CA ALA A 21 6.41 -4.62 -5.54
C ALA A 21 7.27 -4.11 -6.70
N GLY A 22 6.66 -3.74 -7.84
CA GLY A 22 7.38 -3.16 -8.96
C GLY A 22 7.98 -1.78 -8.67
N LEU A 23 7.32 -0.96 -7.84
CA LEU A 23 7.79 0.38 -7.46
C LEU A 23 8.99 0.35 -6.52
N THR A 24 9.28 -0.79 -5.86
CA THR A 24 10.51 -0.96 -5.06
C THR A 24 11.80 -0.84 -5.86
N LEU A 25 11.72 -0.94 -7.19
CA LEU A 25 12.84 -0.72 -8.10
C LEU A 25 13.20 0.77 -8.24
N LEU A 26 12.34 1.67 -7.75
CA LEU A 26 12.64 3.09 -7.67
C LEU A 26 13.44 3.36 -6.39
N ASP A 27 14.30 4.37 -6.41
CA ASP A 27 15.00 4.85 -5.20
C ASP A 27 14.05 5.56 -4.20
N ASP A 28 12.75 5.59 -4.46
CA ASP A 28 11.73 6.27 -3.66
C ASP A 28 11.09 5.30 -2.64
N PRO A 29 10.94 5.67 -1.36
CA PRO A 29 10.25 4.84 -0.37
C PRO A 29 8.79 4.57 -0.73
N VAL A 30 8.37 3.30 -0.61
CA VAL A 30 7.01 2.83 -0.89
C VAL A 30 6.35 2.34 0.40
N LYS A 31 5.06 2.64 0.56
CA LYS A 31 4.18 2.04 1.57
C LYS A 31 2.87 1.58 0.94
N VAL A 32 2.23 0.58 1.53
CA VAL A 32 0.93 0.07 1.09
C VAL A 32 -0.10 0.19 2.22
N ALA A 33 -1.22 0.85 1.94
CA ALA A 33 -2.44 0.79 2.73
C ALA A 33 -3.38 -0.24 2.09
N LEU A 34 -3.53 -1.40 2.72
CA LEU A 34 -4.39 -2.48 2.25
C LEU A 34 -5.78 -2.38 2.90
N CYS A 35 -6.78 -1.97 2.13
CA CYS A 35 -8.12 -1.75 2.65
C CYS A 35 -8.95 -3.04 2.55
N GLY A 36 -9.02 -3.85 3.61
CA GLY A 36 -9.69 -5.16 3.59
C GLY A 36 -8.75 -6.34 3.29
N GLU A 37 -9.28 -7.48 2.88
CA GLU A 37 -8.49 -8.70 2.65
C GLU A 37 -7.76 -8.69 1.30
N ALA A 38 -6.50 -9.12 1.27
CA ALA A 38 -5.63 -9.06 0.10
C ALA A 38 -6.15 -9.84 -1.13
N GLY A 39 -6.97 -10.87 -0.91
CA GLY A 39 -7.45 -11.80 -1.93
C GLY A 39 -6.54 -13.03 -2.10
N ALA A 40 -7.02 -14.04 -2.83
CA ALA A 40 -6.34 -15.33 -2.96
C ALA A 40 -5.01 -15.24 -3.73
N ASP A 41 -4.90 -14.34 -4.70
CA ASP A 41 -3.72 -14.19 -5.57
C ASP A 41 -2.73 -13.14 -5.05
N ALA A 42 -2.73 -12.87 -3.74
CA ALA A 42 -1.90 -11.81 -3.14
C ALA A 42 -0.70 -12.32 -2.36
N GLU A 43 -0.64 -13.61 -2.03
CA GLU A 43 0.38 -14.21 -1.16
C GLU A 43 1.79 -13.97 -1.68
N GLU A 44 2.06 -14.33 -2.94
CA GLU A 44 3.37 -14.10 -3.58
C GLU A 44 3.78 -12.62 -3.58
N HIS A 45 2.81 -11.70 -3.72
CA HIS A 45 3.08 -10.27 -3.71
C HIS A 45 3.36 -9.74 -2.30
N LEU A 46 2.65 -10.25 -1.29
CA LEU A 46 2.91 -9.91 0.12
C LEU A 46 4.30 -10.40 0.54
N GLU A 47 4.69 -11.62 0.15
CA GLU A 47 6.03 -12.14 0.40
C GLU A 47 7.12 -11.30 -0.27
N ALA A 48 6.90 -10.88 -1.52
CA ALA A 48 7.84 -10.00 -2.23
C ALA A 48 7.99 -8.64 -1.55
N LEU A 49 6.89 -8.07 -1.03
CA LEU A 49 6.89 -6.80 -0.31
C LEU A 49 7.59 -6.92 1.05
N ASP A 50 7.36 -8.01 1.78
CA ASP A 50 8.03 -8.31 3.05
C ASP A 50 9.54 -8.48 2.84
N PHE A 51 9.96 -9.22 1.81
CA PHE A 51 11.37 -9.36 1.45
C PHE A 51 12.06 -8.03 1.10
N ALA A 52 11.30 -7.09 0.54
CA ALA A 52 11.78 -5.75 0.20
C ALA A 52 11.63 -4.72 1.34
N ASP A 53 11.27 -5.16 2.55
CA ASP A 53 11.01 -4.32 3.72
C ASP A 53 9.96 -3.21 3.45
N VAL A 54 8.99 -3.46 2.56
CA VAL A 54 7.92 -2.50 2.23
C VAL A 54 6.80 -2.61 3.25
N PRO A 55 6.46 -1.54 3.98
CA PRO A 55 5.39 -1.58 4.96
C PRO A 55 4.03 -1.79 4.28
N VAL A 56 3.34 -2.87 4.66
CA VAL A 56 1.94 -3.12 4.30
C VAL A 56 1.09 -3.00 5.56
N GLN A 57 0.20 -2.01 5.59
CA GLN A 57 -0.73 -1.79 6.69
C GLN A 57 -2.14 -2.15 6.26
N GLN A 58 -2.74 -3.12 6.95
CA GLN A 58 -4.16 -3.42 6.76
C GLN A 58 -5.02 -2.37 7.46
N LEU A 59 -5.99 -1.81 6.74
CA LEU A 59 -6.88 -0.77 7.20
C LEU A 59 -8.34 -1.15 6.92
N GLU A 60 -9.23 -0.67 7.78
CA GLU A 60 -10.69 -0.78 7.61
C GLU A 60 -11.30 0.61 7.42
N PRO A 61 -11.39 1.12 6.17
CA PRO A 61 -11.85 2.50 5.91
C PRO A 61 -13.29 2.77 6.34
N ASP A 62 -14.11 1.73 6.48
CA ASP A 62 -15.49 1.84 6.93
C ASP A 62 -15.60 2.14 8.44
N SER A 63 -14.50 2.04 9.18
CA SER A 63 -14.41 2.46 10.58
C SER A 63 -13.84 3.87 10.70
N ASP A 64 -14.30 4.63 11.70
CA ASP A 64 -13.76 5.97 11.99
C ASP A 64 -12.24 5.95 12.27
N GLU A 65 -11.74 4.86 12.86
CA GLU A 65 -10.32 4.69 13.14
C GLU A 65 -9.51 4.41 11.87
N GLY A 66 -9.97 3.47 11.03
CA GLY A 66 -9.30 3.14 9.78
C GLY A 66 -9.38 4.29 8.77
N MET A 67 -10.48 5.03 8.71
CA MET A 67 -10.56 6.27 7.90
C MET A 67 -9.55 7.32 8.37
N ARG A 68 -9.41 7.53 9.69
CA ARG A 68 -8.40 8.45 10.24
C ARG A 68 -6.97 7.98 9.97
N ALA A 69 -6.71 6.67 10.03
CA ALA A 69 -5.42 6.11 9.67
C ALA A 69 -5.10 6.32 8.19
N LEU A 70 -6.03 6.01 7.29
CA LEU A 70 -5.87 6.23 5.85
C LEU A 70 -5.64 7.71 5.52
N ALA A 71 -6.41 8.61 6.13
CA ALA A 71 -6.24 10.05 5.94
C ALA A 71 -4.83 10.50 6.36
N ARG A 72 -4.29 9.99 7.47
CA ARG A 72 -2.92 10.29 7.90
C ARG A 72 -1.89 9.83 6.88
N GLU A 73 -2.00 8.59 6.39
CA GLU A 73 -1.07 8.09 5.37
C GLU A 73 -1.13 8.93 4.09
N ILE A 74 -2.34 9.27 3.61
CA ILE A 74 -2.53 10.12 2.42
C ILE A 74 -1.87 11.49 2.61
N THR A 75 -2.04 12.14 3.76
CA THR A 75 -1.50 13.48 4.00
C THR A 75 0.01 13.54 4.18
N THR A 76 0.66 12.41 4.46
CA THR A 76 2.11 12.33 4.65
C THR A 76 2.86 11.85 3.40
N ALA A 77 2.14 11.41 2.38
CA ALA A 77 2.70 10.96 1.10
C ALA A 77 2.91 12.13 0.12
N ASP A 78 3.99 12.05 -0.67
CA ASP A 78 4.25 12.97 -1.79
C ASP A 78 3.50 12.54 -3.06
N ALA A 79 3.17 11.25 -3.18
CA ALA A 79 2.38 10.69 -4.26
C ALA A 79 1.49 9.57 -3.74
N VAL A 80 0.21 9.57 -4.15
CA VAL A 80 -0.77 8.55 -3.78
C VAL A 80 -1.35 7.91 -5.02
N TYR A 81 -1.28 6.59 -5.09
CA TYR A 81 -1.92 5.78 -6.12
C TYR A 81 -3.04 4.96 -5.48
N ILE A 82 -4.28 5.14 -5.94
CA ILE A 82 -5.45 4.39 -5.46
C ILE A 82 -5.82 3.39 -6.54
N VAL A 83 -5.88 2.12 -6.16
CA VAL A 83 -6.00 0.95 -7.06
C VAL A 83 -7.08 0.00 -6.53
#